data_AF-A0A9D0XR65-F1
#
_entry.id   AF-A0A9D0XR65-F1
#
_cell.length_a   1.000
_cell.length_b   1.000
_cell.length_c   1.000
_cell.angle_alpha   90.00
_cell.angle_beta   90.00
_cell.angle_gamma   90.00
#
_symmetry.space_group_name_H-M   'P 1'
#
loop_
_entity.id
_entity.type
_entity.pdbx_description
1 polymer ?
#
loop_
_entity_poly.entity_id
_entity_poly.type
_entity_poly.pdbx_seq_one_letter_code
_entity_poly.pdbx_strand_id
1 'polypeptide(L)'
;MDARRIASGTVLLAVCLLLVGCTSLPRGAKEAVLSSFIPEEEPRILSAHRAHLLPEDATAGVEEVWCVEVAFQCWSCPYGEWRTCVSGYLVRRLGDRWESMEMQTEEEWAGWEARGCPQVPESP
;
A
#
# COMPACT_ATOMS: atom_id res chain seq x y z
N MET A 1 -11.37 -51.48 -13.20
CA MET A 1 -10.91 -50.10 -13.47
C MET A 1 -11.59 -49.20 -12.45
N ASP A 2 -10.85 -48.88 -11.39
CA ASP A 2 -11.38 -48.24 -10.18
C ASP A 2 -11.56 -46.73 -10.35
N ALA A 3 -12.81 -46.30 -10.41
CA ALA A 3 -13.23 -44.89 -10.42
C ALA A 3 -13.16 -44.24 -9.02
N ARG A 4 -12.06 -44.44 -8.27
CA ARG A 4 -11.97 -44.04 -6.85
C ARG A 4 -10.83 -43.09 -6.49
N ARG A 5 -10.14 -42.47 -7.46
CA ARG A 5 -8.92 -41.67 -7.21
C ARG A 5 -8.92 -40.22 -7.68
N ILE A 6 -10.09 -39.59 -7.92
CA ILE A 6 -10.13 -38.20 -8.42
C ILE A 6 -10.61 -37.18 -7.37
N ALA A 7 -11.14 -37.63 -6.22
CA ALA A 7 -11.79 -36.72 -5.27
C ALA A 7 -10.86 -36.03 -4.25
N SER A 8 -9.59 -36.44 -4.10
CA SER A 8 -8.70 -35.91 -3.04
C SER A 8 -7.78 -34.76 -3.46
N GLY A 9 -7.64 -34.48 -4.76
CA GLY A 9 -6.72 -33.45 -5.25
C GLY A 9 -7.29 -32.03 -5.23
N THR A 10 -8.60 -31.88 -5.35
CA THR A 10 -9.27 -30.58 -5.56
C THR A 10 -9.65 -29.86 -4.28
N VAL A 11 -9.73 -30.54 -3.14
CA VAL A 11 -10.13 -29.93 -1.86
C VAL A 11 -8.99 -29.16 -1.20
N LEU A 12 -7.72 -29.56 -1.42
CA LEU A 12 -6.57 -28.86 -0.81
C LEU A 12 -6.23 -27.53 -1.49
N LEU A 13 -6.52 -27.36 -2.79
CA LEU A 13 -6.18 -26.12 -3.50
C LEU A 13 -7.17 -24.97 -3.21
N ALA A 14 -8.40 -25.28 -2.78
CA ALA A 14 -9.42 -24.29 -2.49
C ALA A 14 -9.19 -23.55 -1.16
N VAL A 15 -8.41 -24.13 -0.23
CA VAL A 15 -8.16 -23.53 1.10
C VAL A 15 -7.06 -22.46 1.04
N CYS A 16 -6.13 -22.51 0.09
CA CYS A 16 -5.09 -21.48 -0.06
C CYS A 16 -5.60 -20.19 -0.75
N LEU A 17 -6.72 -20.23 -1.47
CA LEU A 17 -7.25 -19.09 -2.23
C LEU A 17 -8.28 -18.23 -1.48
N LEU A 18 -8.71 -18.66 -0.29
CA LEU A 18 -9.77 -17.99 0.49
C LEU A 18 -9.26 -17.12 1.65
N LEU A 19 -7.94 -16.93 1.76
CA LEU A 19 -7.31 -16.00 2.71
C LEU A 19 -6.67 -14.80 2.02
N VAL A 20 -7.26 -14.31 0.92
CA VAL A 20 -7.12 -12.89 0.59
C VAL A 20 -7.98 -12.14 1.59
N GLY A 21 -7.54 -12.16 2.84
CA GLY A 21 -8.11 -11.35 3.90
C GLY A 21 -8.08 -9.92 3.40
N CYS A 22 -9.24 -9.28 3.44
CA CYS A 22 -9.35 -7.83 3.39
C CYS A 22 -8.55 -7.30 4.60
N THR A 23 -7.23 -7.22 4.44
CA THR A 23 -6.33 -6.86 5.52
C THR A 23 -6.38 -5.35 5.59
N SER A 24 -7.02 -4.85 6.65
CA SER A 24 -7.03 -3.43 6.95
C SER A 24 -5.61 -2.97 7.24
N LEU A 25 -5.27 -1.76 6.79
CA LEU A 25 -4.00 -1.12 7.10
C LEU A 25 -3.74 -1.14 8.63
N PRO A 26 -2.61 -1.71 9.10
CA PRO A 26 -2.29 -1.75 10.52
C PRO A 26 -2.28 -0.37 11.15
N ARG A 27 -2.66 -0.27 12.44
CA ARG A 27 -2.74 1.02 13.15
C ARG A 27 -1.42 1.80 13.07
N GLY A 28 -0.28 1.15 13.30
CA GLY A 28 1.03 1.83 13.24
C GLY A 28 1.37 2.34 11.83
N ALA A 29 0.97 1.62 10.79
CA ALA A 29 1.13 2.08 9.41
C ALA A 29 0.24 3.29 9.09
N LYS A 30 -1.02 3.25 9.58
CA LYS A 30 -1.96 4.37 9.47
C LYS A 30 -1.45 5.62 10.20
N GLU A 31 -0.91 5.46 11.39
CA GLU A 31 -0.34 6.56 12.17
C GLU A 31 0.90 7.13 11.48
N ALA A 32 1.81 6.27 10.99
CA ALA A 32 3.00 6.69 10.27
C ALA A 32 2.67 7.57 9.06
N VAL A 33 1.71 7.16 8.21
CA VAL A 33 1.34 7.94 7.03
C VAL A 33 0.60 9.24 7.40
N LEU A 34 -0.37 9.19 8.32
CA LEU A 34 -1.17 10.38 8.65
C LEU A 34 -0.40 11.41 9.48
N SER A 35 0.66 10.99 10.18
CA SER A 35 1.53 11.90 10.94
C SER A 35 2.37 12.84 10.08
N SER A 36 2.47 12.59 8.78
CA SER A 36 3.20 13.44 7.82
C SER A 36 2.42 14.70 7.40
N PHE A 37 1.13 14.77 7.74
CA PHE A 37 0.23 15.85 7.34
C PHE A 37 -0.08 16.79 8.50
N ILE A 38 -0.36 18.06 8.20
CA ILE A 38 -0.93 19.00 9.19
C ILE A 38 -2.45 18.85 9.25
N PRO A 39 -3.11 19.12 10.39
CA PRO A 39 -4.56 18.92 10.55
C PRO A 39 -5.43 19.63 9.50
N GLU A 40 -5.00 20.80 9.03
CA GLU A 40 -5.69 21.62 8.04
C GLU A 40 -5.75 20.97 6.64
N GLU A 41 -4.84 20.02 6.36
CA GLU A 41 -4.83 19.27 5.10
C GLU A 41 -5.93 18.19 5.08
N GLU A 42 -6.60 17.92 6.20
CA GLU A 42 -7.67 16.92 6.31
C GLU A 42 -7.37 15.58 5.61
N PRO A 43 -6.23 14.92 5.88
CA PRO A 43 -5.80 13.74 5.14
C PRO A 43 -6.75 12.55 5.35
N ARG A 44 -7.04 11.83 4.27
CA ARG A 44 -7.90 10.64 4.28
C ARG A 44 -7.27 9.55 3.44
N ILE A 45 -7.12 8.36 4.02
CA ILE A 45 -6.66 7.18 3.30
C ILE A 45 -7.78 6.73 2.37
N LEU A 46 -7.53 6.76 1.06
CA LEU A 46 -8.44 6.29 0.03
C LEU A 46 -8.34 4.78 -0.13
N SER A 47 -7.12 4.27 -0.21
CA SER A 47 -6.84 2.85 -0.42
C SER A 47 -5.55 2.43 0.27
N ALA A 48 -5.43 1.14 0.58
CA ALA A 48 -4.23 0.55 1.14
C ALA A 48 -4.07 -0.89 0.63
N HIS A 49 -2.90 -1.21 0.11
CA HIS A 49 -2.59 -2.49 -0.49
C HIS A 49 -1.31 -3.04 0.11
N ARG A 50 -1.35 -4.29 0.57
CA ARG A 50 -0.12 -4.97 1.01
C ARG A 50 0.73 -5.28 -0.22
N ALA A 51 1.97 -4.82 -0.21
CA ALA A 51 2.88 -4.88 -1.33
C ALA A 51 3.79 -6.11 -1.27
N HIS A 52 4.39 -6.47 -2.40
CA HIS A 52 5.50 -7.41 -2.42
C HIS A 52 6.75 -6.79 -1.80
N LEU A 53 7.52 -7.60 -1.06
CA LEU A 53 8.86 -7.20 -0.61
C LEU A 53 9.84 -7.34 -1.78
N LEU A 54 10.64 -6.31 -2.01
CA LEU A 54 11.75 -6.38 -2.95
C LEU A 54 13.05 -6.80 -2.25
N PRO A 55 14.10 -7.21 -2.99
CA PRO A 55 15.37 -7.64 -2.38
C PRO A 55 16.02 -6.59 -1.47
N GLU A 56 15.87 -5.30 -1.77
CA GLU A 56 16.37 -4.22 -0.93
C GLU A 56 15.61 -4.09 0.39
N ASP A 57 14.32 -4.42 0.42
CA ASP A 57 13.51 -4.43 1.65
C ASP A 57 14.06 -5.51 2.62
N ALA A 58 14.38 -6.69 2.10
CA ALA A 58 14.99 -7.76 2.88
C ALA A 58 16.37 -7.36 3.44
N THR A 59 17.18 -6.66 2.64
CA THR A 59 18.50 -6.15 3.06
C THR A 59 18.39 -5.09 4.16
N ALA A 60 17.31 -4.29 4.12
CA ALA A 60 17.00 -3.28 5.13
C ALA A 60 16.29 -3.85 6.38
N GLY A 61 16.00 -5.16 6.42
CA GLY A 61 15.27 -5.78 7.54
C GLY A 61 13.78 -5.39 7.59
N VAL A 62 13.20 -5.04 6.45
CA VAL A 62 11.77 -4.71 6.33
C VAL A 62 10.94 -5.99 6.32
N GLU A 63 9.97 -6.04 7.21
CA GLU A 63 9.11 -7.22 7.42
C GLU A 63 7.80 -7.13 6.62
N GLU A 64 7.31 -5.92 6.39
CA GLU A 64 6.07 -5.64 5.68
C GLU A 64 6.14 -4.31 4.93
N VAL A 65 5.47 -4.25 3.77
CA VAL A 65 5.33 -3.03 2.97
C VAL A 65 3.88 -2.86 2.56
N TRP A 66 3.41 -1.61 2.60
CA TRP A 66 2.07 -1.20 2.22
C TRP A 66 2.14 -0.02 1.25
N CYS A 67 1.40 -0.10 0.15
CA CYS A 67 1.13 1.02 -0.74
C CYS A 67 -0.15 1.68 -0.27
N VAL A 68 -0.09 2.95 0.12
CA VAL A 68 -1.20 3.70 0.71
C VAL A 68 -1.49 4.92 -0.15
N GLU A 69 -2.74 5.09 -0.55
CA GLU A 69 -3.19 6.25 -1.29
C GLU A 69 -3.88 7.22 -0.32
N VAL A 70 -3.47 8.47 -0.33
CA VAL A 70 -3.99 9.51 0.57
C VAL A 70 -4.52 10.69 -0.23
N ALA A 71 -5.76 11.07 0.05
CA ALA A 71 -6.33 12.34 -0.38
C ALA A 71 -6.18 13.39 0.71
N PHE A 72 -5.83 14.62 0.34
CA PHE A 72 -5.63 15.72 1.28
C PHE A 72 -5.88 17.08 0.59
N GLN A 73 -6.12 18.12 1.36
CA GLN A 73 -6.24 19.50 0.88
C GLN A 73 -4.84 20.08 0.66
N CYS A 74 -4.61 20.60 -0.54
CA CYS A 74 -3.35 21.20 -0.95
C CYS A 74 -3.61 22.53 -1.66
N TRP A 75 -2.66 23.47 -1.58
CA TRP A 75 -2.71 24.69 -2.37
C TRP A 75 -2.23 24.41 -3.78
N SER A 76 -3.09 24.61 -4.79
CA SER A 76 -2.69 24.45 -6.19
C SER A 76 -2.21 25.78 -6.77
N CYS A 77 -0.90 25.90 -7.01
CA CYS A 77 -0.31 27.09 -7.64
C CYS A 77 -0.89 27.40 -9.05
N PRO A 78 -1.11 26.40 -9.94
CA PRO A 78 -1.71 26.66 -11.26
C PRO A 78 -3.12 27.26 -11.22
N TYR A 79 -3.94 26.89 -10.21
CA TYR A 79 -5.33 27.35 -10.12
C TYR A 79 -5.54 28.48 -9.10
N GLY A 80 -4.59 28.72 -8.20
CA GLY A 80 -4.68 29.76 -7.17
C GLY A 80 -5.77 29.50 -6.14
N GLU A 81 -6.08 28.23 -5.86
CA GLU A 81 -7.11 27.80 -4.91
C GLU A 81 -6.71 26.51 -4.19
N TRP A 82 -7.36 26.24 -3.05
CA TRP A 82 -7.26 24.97 -2.34
C TRP A 82 -8.02 23.88 -3.10
N ARG A 83 -7.40 22.71 -3.26
CA ARG A 83 -7.99 21.55 -3.96
C ARG A 83 -7.68 20.26 -3.23
N THR A 84 -8.42 19.22 -3.58
CA THR A 84 -8.09 17.85 -3.15
C THR A 84 -6.96 17.31 -4.03
N CYS A 85 -5.79 17.14 -3.44
CA CYS A 85 -4.69 16.35 -3.99
C CYS A 85 -4.83 14.88 -3.59
N VAL A 86 -4.18 14.02 -4.37
CA VAL A 86 -3.99 12.60 -4.10
C VAL A 86 -2.52 12.26 -4.29
N SER A 87 -1.94 11.52 -3.35
CA SER A 87 -0.54 11.06 -3.41
C SER A 87 -0.39 9.63 -2.90
N GLY A 88 0.67 8.97 -3.35
CA GLY A 88 1.04 7.60 -2.98
C GLY A 88 2.11 7.58 -1.90
N TYR A 89 1.92 6.74 -0.88
CA TYR A 89 2.82 6.56 0.25
C TYR A 89 3.21 5.10 0.41
N LEU A 90 4.52 4.84 0.45
CA LEU A 90 5.05 3.53 0.77
C LEU A 90 5.33 3.46 2.27
N VAL A 91 4.66 2.52 2.95
CA VAL A 91 4.73 2.38 4.41
C VAL A 91 5.37 1.04 4.77
N ARG A 92 6.47 1.08 5.51
CA ARG A 92 7.31 -0.09 5.82
C ARG A 92 7.32 -0.40 7.30
N ARG A 93 7.31 -1.69 7.66
CA ARG A 93 7.54 -2.18 9.03
C ARG A 93 8.98 -2.64 9.20
N LEU A 94 9.67 -2.14 10.22
CA LEU A 94 11.00 -2.59 10.61
C LEU A 94 10.95 -2.94 12.10
N GLY A 95 10.81 -4.22 12.47
CA GLY A 95 10.53 -4.59 13.86
C GLY A 95 9.27 -3.90 14.40
N ASP A 96 9.45 -3.09 15.45
CA ASP A 96 8.36 -2.39 16.15
C ASP A 96 8.05 -0.99 15.59
N ARG A 97 8.80 -0.49 14.59
CA ARG A 97 8.59 0.83 13.99
C ARG A 97 7.97 0.74 12.60
N TRP A 98 7.22 1.78 12.26
CA TRP A 98 6.66 2.02 10.95
C TRP A 98 7.25 3.30 10.36
N GLU A 99 7.58 3.26 9.07
CA GLU A 99 8.11 4.40 8.33
C GLU A 99 7.24 4.64 7.10
N SER A 100 6.93 5.90 6.82
CA SER A 100 6.22 6.34 5.61
C SER A 100 7.17 7.14 4.72
N MET A 101 7.00 6.98 3.41
CA MET A 101 7.68 7.77 2.39
C MET A 101 6.67 8.14 1.30
N GLU A 102 6.57 9.41 0.96
CA GLU A 102 5.77 9.86 -0.18
C GLU A 102 6.51 9.56 -1.50
N MET A 103 5.79 9.07 -2.51
CA MET A 103 6.35 8.84 -3.85
C MET A 103 6.42 10.17 -4.60
N GLN A 104 7.62 10.63 -4.92
CA GLN A 104 7.84 11.94 -5.58
C GLN A 104 8.65 11.82 -6.87
N THR A 105 9.53 10.83 -6.97
CA THR A 105 10.48 10.67 -8.07
C THR A 105 10.12 9.48 -8.96
N GLU A 106 10.60 9.50 -10.21
CA GLU A 106 10.40 8.38 -11.15
C GLU A 106 10.96 7.05 -10.61
N GLU A 107 12.07 7.09 -9.87
CA GLU A 107 12.67 5.90 -9.25
C GLU A 107 11.77 5.32 -8.15
N GLU A 108 11.17 6.17 -7.32
CA GLU A 108 10.22 5.75 -6.29
C GLU A 108 8.96 5.14 -6.90
N TRP A 109 8.43 5.75 -7.97
CA TRP A 109 7.28 5.22 -8.71
C TRP A 109 7.61 3.90 -9.43
N ALA A 110 8.81 3.74 -9.99
CA ALA A 110 9.24 2.45 -10.53
C ALA A 110 9.30 1.37 -9.42
N GLY A 111 9.78 1.75 -8.23
CA GLY A 111 9.78 0.89 -7.04
C GLY A 111 8.36 0.55 -6.54
N TRP A 112 7.41 1.47 -6.66
CA TRP A 112 6.00 1.27 -6.35
C TRP A 112 5.38 0.22 -7.29
N GLU A 113 5.58 0.37 -8.60
CA GLU A 113 5.08 -0.58 -9.61
C GLU A 113 5.70 -1.97 -9.45
N ALA A 114 7.01 -2.05 -9.21
CA ALA A 114 7.71 -3.33 -9.00
C ALA A 114 7.17 -4.12 -7.80
N ARG A 115 6.56 -3.43 -6.82
CA ARG A 115 5.90 -4.04 -5.64
C ARG A 115 4.47 -4.50 -5.92
N GLY A 116 3.95 -4.29 -7.13
CA GLY A 116 2.58 -4.61 -7.52
C GLY A 116 1.55 -3.63 -6.96
N CYS A 117 1.98 -2.41 -6.60
CA CYS A 117 1.07 -1.39 -6.10
C CYS A 117 0.16 -0.85 -7.22
N PRO A 118 -1.11 -0.50 -6.92
CA PRO A 118 -2.02 0.06 -7.91
C PRO A 118 -1.60 1.48 -8.31
N GLN A 119 -1.95 1.87 -9.53
CA GLN A 119 -1.74 3.24 -10.01
C GLN A 119 -2.54 4.23 -9.15
N VAL A 120 -1.90 5.33 -8.76
CA VAL A 120 -2.54 6.42 -8.01
C VAL A 120 -3.11 7.43 -9.01
N PRO A 121 -4.35 7.91 -8.84
CA PRO A 121 -4.89 8.95 -9.69
C PRO A 121 -4.00 10.19 -9.64
N GLU A 122 -3.69 10.76 -10.81
CA GLU A 122 -3.02 12.06 -10.86
C GLU A 122 -3.91 13.13 -10.23
N SER A 123 -3.31 13.99 -9.41
CA SER A 123 -4.00 15.16 -8.86
C SER A 123 -4.41 16.11 -10.00
N PRO A 124 -5.61 16.70 -9.95
CA PRO A 124 -6.15 17.57 -11.00
C PRO A 124 -5.47 18.93 -11.13
#